data_AF-A0A0C1ERP2-F1
#
_entry.id   AF-A0A0C1ERP2-F1
#
_cell.length_a   1.000
_cell.length_b   1.000
_cell.length_c   1.000
_cell.angle_alpha   90.00
_cell.angle_beta   90.00
_cell.angle_gamma   90.00
#
_symmetry.space_group_name_H-M   'P 1'
#
loop_
_entity.id
_entity.type
_entity.pdbx_description
1 polymer ?
#
loop_
_entity_poly.entity_id
_entity_poly.type
_entity_poly.pdbx_seq_one_letter_code
_entity_poly.pdbx_strand_id
1 'polypeptide(L)'
;MSDQKSDQKSDQKFGLPATTDVAKAQAKRLRTALAPDYKVGHSQALELIARVHGETSWGRLNSLISTSEPVPPKREETPQSAPATRPPSPSGKMLEQRTIRALLSGLEKARDTAPTGKTRAKTAELLKQEIILPISLEGWLDTLDPNLGGMVFDIGADTITELSGAAEIARYHRPKATDTTTYATTGLRPAGFAAVLVWLERLGFDTHPEVFYEDFLPKIRRAKLLDGDELTCLWHARERKKFKTFETFNGGVVVEDPEYVSFTGRTGLNIRATRSKDPLGPIQSLSIFR
;
A
#
# COMPACT_ATOMS: atom_id res chain seq x y z
N MET A 1 35.77 -12.98 29.55
CA MET A 1 35.00 -14.06 28.88
C MET A 1 33.56 -13.85 29.31
N SER A 2 32.75 -13.20 28.46
CA SER A 2 31.86 -13.88 27.50
C SER A 2 30.78 -14.63 28.28
N ASP A 3 29.47 -14.39 28.17
CA ASP A 3 28.62 -13.95 27.07
C ASP A 3 27.28 -13.47 27.68
N GLN A 4 26.77 -12.32 27.22
CA GLN A 4 25.58 -12.20 26.36
C GLN A 4 24.27 -12.82 26.88
N LYS A 5 23.25 -11.93 26.92
CA LYS A 5 21.87 -12.09 26.40
C LYS A 5 21.02 -13.19 27.07
N SER A 6 19.74 -13.02 27.32
CA SER A 6 18.72 -12.01 27.02
C SER A 6 17.49 -12.55 27.76
N ASP A 7 16.82 -11.77 28.59
CA ASP A 7 15.59 -11.09 28.21
C ASP A 7 14.67 -11.92 27.29
N GLN A 8 13.58 -12.43 27.84
CA GLN A 8 12.35 -12.64 27.06
C GLN A 8 11.14 -12.22 27.88
N LYS A 9 10.76 -10.95 27.66
CA LYS A 9 9.45 -10.37 27.91
C LYS A 9 8.38 -11.17 27.15
N SER A 10 7.34 -11.58 27.85
CA SER A 10 6.10 -12.09 27.28
C SER A 10 5.29 -10.96 26.66
N ASP A 11 4.77 -11.23 25.46
CA ASP A 11 4.11 -10.32 24.53
C ASP A 11 2.99 -9.45 25.10
N GLN A 12 3.13 -8.16 24.82
CA GLN A 12 2.25 -7.08 25.16
C GLN A 12 1.17 -6.97 24.06
N LYS A 13 -0.08 -7.32 24.40
CA LYS A 13 -1.27 -7.05 23.58
C LYS A 13 -1.40 -5.53 23.39
N PHE A 14 -0.99 -5.01 22.23
CA PHE A 14 -1.32 -3.65 21.84
C PHE A 14 -2.78 -3.58 21.41
N GLY A 15 -3.59 -2.81 22.16
CA GLY A 15 -4.71 -2.10 21.52
C GLY A 15 -5.99 -1.92 22.33
N LEU A 16 -6.29 -2.69 23.36
CA LEU A 16 -7.54 -2.53 24.13
C LEU A 16 -7.30 -1.71 25.40
N PRO A 17 -8.19 -0.76 25.77
CA PRO A 17 -8.06 -0.04 27.03
C PRO A 17 -8.24 -1.02 28.20
N ALA A 18 -7.33 -0.94 29.18
CA ALA A 18 -7.16 -1.96 30.22
C ALA A 18 -8.43 -2.22 31.07
N THR A 19 -9.30 -1.21 31.21
CA THR A 19 -10.61 -1.35 31.86
C THR A 19 -11.62 -0.41 31.21
N THR A 20 -12.92 -0.68 31.44
CA THR A 20 -14.02 0.14 30.91
C THR A 20 -13.95 1.58 31.42
N ASP A 21 -13.43 1.81 32.63
CA ASP A 21 -13.30 3.14 33.22
C ASP A 21 -12.19 3.96 32.55
N VAL A 22 -11.10 3.31 32.13
CA VAL A 22 -10.02 3.96 31.36
C VAL A 22 -10.54 4.46 30.01
N ALA A 23 -11.36 3.64 29.34
CA ALA A 23 -11.94 3.99 28.05
C ALA A 23 -12.99 5.13 28.17
N LYS A 24 -13.79 5.15 29.24
CA LYS A 24 -14.70 6.27 29.54
C LYS A 24 -13.96 7.56 29.87
N ALA A 25 -12.83 7.48 30.57
CA ALA A 25 -11.97 8.62 30.85
C ALA A 25 -11.33 9.20 29.56
N GLN A 26 -10.93 8.34 28.63
CA GLN A 26 -10.44 8.75 27.30
C GLN A 26 -11.52 9.46 26.49
N ALA A 27 -12.75 8.93 26.47
CA ALA A 27 -13.88 9.58 25.78
C ALA A 27 -14.21 10.96 26.38
N LYS A 28 -14.08 11.13 27.70
CA LYS A 28 -14.25 12.44 28.36
C LYS A 28 -13.17 13.43 27.93
N ARG A 29 -11.90 12.99 27.87
CA ARG A 29 -10.76 13.83 27.41
C ARG A 29 -10.88 14.21 25.94
N LEU A 30 -11.26 13.27 25.08
CA LEU A 30 -11.51 13.50 23.66
C LEU A 30 -12.61 14.55 23.47
N ARG A 31 -13.69 14.46 24.23
CA ARG A 31 -14.78 15.44 24.18
C ARG A 31 -14.32 16.84 24.60
N THR A 32 -13.50 16.95 25.64
CA THR A 32 -12.95 18.25 26.08
C THR A 32 -11.98 18.84 25.06
N ALA A 33 -11.18 18.01 24.39
CA ALA A 33 -10.25 18.46 23.35
C ALA A 33 -10.97 18.93 22.08
N LEU A 34 -12.10 18.32 21.73
CA LEU A 34 -12.88 18.66 20.53
C LEU A 34 -13.93 19.75 20.77
N ALA A 35 -14.22 20.10 22.03
CA ALA A 35 -15.26 21.07 22.41
C ALA A 35 -15.17 22.47 21.77
N PRO A 36 -13.99 23.04 21.41
CA PRO A 36 -13.93 24.35 20.76
C PRO A 36 -14.54 24.37 19.35
N ASP A 37 -14.39 23.26 18.61
CA ASP A 37 -14.72 23.20 17.18
C ASP A 37 -15.87 22.23 16.87
N TYR A 38 -16.14 21.25 17.75
CA TYR A 38 -17.15 20.22 17.55
C TYR A 38 -17.82 19.79 18.87
N LYS A 39 -19.15 19.99 18.97
CA LYS A 39 -19.94 19.51 20.11
C LYS A 39 -20.30 18.03 19.94
N VAL A 40 -19.48 17.14 20.51
CA VAL A 40 -19.72 15.68 20.48
C VAL A 40 -20.36 15.22 21.80
N GLY A 41 -21.43 14.41 21.74
CA GLY A 41 -22.06 13.80 22.92
C GLY A 41 -21.16 12.75 23.60
N HIS A 42 -21.41 12.43 24.88
CA HIS A 42 -20.57 11.44 25.59
C HIS A 42 -20.66 10.03 24.98
N SER A 43 -21.86 9.61 24.56
CA SER A 43 -22.08 8.35 23.86
C SER A 43 -21.38 8.29 22.51
N GLN A 44 -21.41 9.38 21.73
CA GLN A 44 -20.69 9.46 20.45
C GLN A 44 -19.17 9.43 20.63
N ALA A 45 -18.65 10.05 21.69
CA ALA A 45 -17.23 9.98 22.00
C ALA A 45 -16.78 8.55 22.35
N LEU A 46 -17.63 7.75 23.00
CA LEU A 46 -17.33 6.34 23.30
C LEU A 46 -17.30 5.49 22.03
N GLU A 47 -18.20 5.73 21.07
CA GLU A 47 -18.19 5.07 19.76
C GLU A 47 -16.92 5.41 18.96
N LEU A 48 -16.45 6.66 19.04
CA LEU A 48 -15.21 7.07 18.39
C LEU A 48 -13.99 6.41 19.03
N ILE A 49 -13.95 6.32 20.37
CA ILE A 49 -12.89 5.58 21.06
C ILE A 49 -12.93 4.10 20.68
N ALA A 50 -14.10 3.49 20.56
CA ALA A 50 -14.22 2.11 20.07
C ALA A 50 -13.56 1.93 18.69
N ARG A 51 -13.86 2.83 17.75
CA ARG A 51 -13.24 2.82 16.42
C ARG A 51 -11.74 3.04 16.44
N VAL A 52 -11.25 3.93 17.31
CA VAL A 52 -9.80 4.17 17.47
C VAL A 52 -9.09 2.91 17.96
N HIS A 53 -9.76 2.11 18.79
CA HIS A 53 -9.26 0.82 19.26
C HIS A 53 -9.61 -0.35 18.32
N GLY A 54 -10.07 -0.06 17.10
CA GLY A 54 -10.33 -1.07 16.06
C GLY A 54 -11.68 -1.79 16.20
N GLU A 55 -12.56 -1.35 17.09
CA GLU A 55 -13.84 -1.99 17.36
C GLU A 55 -15.01 -1.27 16.67
N THR A 56 -15.97 -2.07 16.20
CA THR A 56 -17.09 -1.57 15.39
C THR A 56 -18.07 -0.72 16.19
N SER A 57 -18.18 -0.97 17.50
CA SER A 57 -19.03 -0.18 18.39
C SER A 57 -18.56 -0.24 19.84
N TRP A 58 -18.97 0.76 20.63
CA TRP A 58 -18.69 0.79 22.07
C TRP A 58 -19.22 -0.46 22.78
N GLY A 59 -20.38 -0.99 22.37
CA GLY A 59 -20.94 -2.21 22.93
C GLY A 59 -20.02 -3.43 22.76
N ARG A 60 -19.35 -3.56 21.60
CA ARG A 60 -18.40 -4.65 21.31
C ARG A 60 -17.07 -4.46 22.03
N LEU A 61 -16.58 -3.24 22.11
CA LEU A 61 -15.38 -2.93 22.90
C LEU A 61 -15.61 -3.19 24.39
N ASN A 62 -16.77 -2.81 24.92
CA ASN A 62 -17.10 -3.02 26.34
C ASN A 62 -17.30 -4.50 26.69
N SER A 63 -17.87 -5.31 25.79
CA SER A 63 -17.96 -6.76 26.00
C SER A 63 -16.58 -7.41 25.99
N LEU A 64 -15.70 -7.06 25.06
CA LEU A 64 -14.32 -7.58 25.00
C LEU A 64 -13.51 -7.25 26.26
N ILE A 65 -13.66 -6.03 26.80
CA ILE A 65 -13.01 -5.63 28.04
C ILE A 65 -13.59 -6.39 29.24
N SER A 66 -14.91 -6.56 29.29
CA SER A 66 -15.58 -7.32 30.37
C SER A 66 -15.30 -8.83 30.32
N THR A 67 -14.95 -9.38 29.14
CA THR A 67 -14.59 -10.80 28.97
C THR A 67 -13.09 -11.04 29.26
N SER A 68 -12.32 -10.00 29.62
CA SER A 68 -10.87 -10.06 29.80
C SER A 68 -10.39 -10.00 31.26
N GLU A 69 -11.28 -10.25 32.24
CA GLU A 69 -10.82 -10.51 33.61
C GLU A 69 -10.08 -11.86 33.70
N PRO A 70 -8.87 -11.92 34.28
CA PRO A 70 -8.08 -13.15 34.41
C PRO A 70 -8.33 -13.85 35.77
N VAL A 71 -8.02 -15.17 35.87
CA VAL A 71 -7.52 -15.94 37.06
C VAL A 71 -7.86 -17.48 36.95
N PRO A 72 -7.01 -18.48 37.36
CA PRO A 72 -5.58 -18.77 37.16
C PRO A 72 -5.35 -20.30 36.80
N PRO A 73 -4.11 -20.88 36.77
CA PRO A 73 -3.78 -22.11 36.01
C PRO A 73 -3.78 -23.43 36.80
N LYS A 74 -3.88 -24.59 36.11
CA LYS A 74 -3.43 -25.89 36.68
C LYS A 74 -2.99 -26.94 35.64
N ARG A 75 -1.67 -27.09 35.56
CA ARG A 75 -0.77 -28.27 35.42
C ARG A 75 -1.11 -29.53 34.59
N GLU A 76 -0.10 -29.86 33.76
CA GLU A 76 0.56 -31.19 33.54
C GLU A 76 -0.25 -32.22 32.74
N GLU A 77 0.25 -32.98 31.75
CA GLU A 77 1.56 -33.61 31.48
C GLU A 77 1.80 -33.80 29.96
N THR A 78 3.07 -33.98 29.56
CA THR A 78 3.56 -34.45 28.23
C THR A 78 3.50 -36.00 28.16
N PRO A 79 3.93 -36.76 27.09
CA PRO A 79 4.56 -36.41 25.80
C PRO A 79 4.12 -37.24 24.55
N GLN A 80 4.49 -36.80 23.33
CA GLN A 80 5.26 -37.58 22.30
C GLN A 80 4.99 -37.21 20.81
N SER A 81 6.11 -36.91 20.13
CA SER A 81 6.52 -37.23 18.74
C SER A 81 5.70 -36.78 17.50
N ALA A 82 6.26 -35.82 16.75
CA ALA A 82 6.65 -35.93 15.32
C ALA A 82 7.27 -34.59 14.83
N PRO A 83 8.23 -34.58 13.87
CA PRO A 83 8.82 -33.35 13.37
C PRO A 83 7.83 -32.68 12.41
N ALA A 84 7.03 -31.75 12.92
CA ALA A 84 6.21 -30.90 12.06
C ALA A 84 7.11 -29.95 11.30
N THR A 85 7.20 -30.16 9.99
CA THR A 85 7.69 -29.22 8.99
C THR A 85 7.11 -27.84 9.31
N ARG A 86 7.97 -26.89 9.69
CA ARG A 86 7.57 -25.49 9.88
C ARG A 86 6.86 -25.02 8.60
N PRO A 87 5.64 -24.47 8.66
CA PRO A 87 5.10 -23.74 7.52
C PRO A 87 6.06 -22.57 7.24
N PRO A 88 6.42 -22.31 5.97
CA PRO A 88 7.29 -21.18 5.65
C PRO A 88 6.62 -19.89 6.13
N SER A 89 7.33 -19.13 6.96
CA SER A 89 6.94 -17.75 7.28
C SER A 89 6.72 -17.00 5.96
N PRO A 90 5.59 -16.30 5.78
CA PRO A 90 5.35 -15.55 4.56
C PRO A 90 6.27 -14.32 4.54
N SER A 91 7.46 -14.47 3.97
CA SER A 91 8.36 -13.36 3.65
C SER A 91 7.76 -12.57 2.47
N GLY A 92 7.28 -11.37 2.72
CA GLY A 92 6.69 -10.49 1.71
C GLY A 92 6.01 -9.27 2.32
N LYS A 93 5.83 -8.21 1.53
CA LYS A 93 5.20 -6.96 1.96
C LYS A 93 3.73 -7.21 2.30
N MET A 94 3.28 -6.79 3.47
CA MET A 94 1.88 -6.91 3.86
C MET A 94 1.04 -5.89 3.08
N LEU A 95 0.00 -6.36 2.40
CA LEU A 95 -0.96 -5.52 1.69
C LEU A 95 -2.39 -5.82 2.16
N GLU A 96 -3.25 -4.81 2.09
CA GLU A 96 -4.68 -5.01 2.28
C GLU A 96 -5.27 -5.95 1.24
N GLN A 97 -6.29 -6.71 1.64
CA GLN A 97 -6.99 -7.67 0.76
C GLN A 97 -7.52 -7.04 -0.53
N ARG A 98 -7.97 -5.78 -0.45
CA ARG A 98 -8.43 -5.03 -1.62
C ARG A 98 -7.30 -4.82 -2.62
N THR A 99 -6.14 -4.36 -2.15
CA THR A 99 -4.98 -4.05 -2.99
C THR A 99 -4.41 -5.29 -3.67
N ILE A 100 -4.18 -6.36 -2.92
CA ILE A 100 -3.63 -7.59 -3.49
C ILE A 100 -4.58 -8.25 -4.51
N ARG A 101 -5.90 -8.13 -4.29
CA ARG A 101 -6.92 -8.61 -5.24
C ARG A 101 -6.94 -7.78 -6.52
N ALA A 102 -6.90 -6.45 -6.40
CA ALA A 102 -6.84 -5.58 -7.55
C ALA A 102 -5.57 -5.83 -8.38
N LEU A 103 -4.41 -5.97 -7.74
CA LEU A 103 -3.15 -6.34 -8.42
C LEU A 103 -3.26 -7.68 -9.16
N LEU A 104 -3.77 -8.74 -8.50
CA LEU A 104 -3.93 -10.04 -9.15
C LEU A 104 -4.91 -9.96 -10.34
N SER A 105 -6.07 -9.33 -10.15
CA SER A 105 -7.07 -9.13 -11.22
C SER A 105 -6.49 -8.32 -12.38
N GLY A 106 -5.70 -7.29 -12.08
CA GLY A 106 -4.96 -6.51 -13.07
C GLY A 106 -4.01 -7.40 -13.87
N LEU A 107 -3.19 -8.22 -13.21
CA LEU A 107 -2.21 -9.10 -13.87
C LEU A 107 -2.89 -10.16 -14.75
N GLU A 108 -4.05 -10.65 -14.36
CA GLU A 108 -4.85 -11.59 -15.17
C GLU A 108 -5.43 -10.90 -16.42
N LYS A 109 -5.97 -9.69 -16.26
CA LYS A 109 -6.81 -9.03 -17.29
C LYS A 109 -6.08 -8.04 -18.20
N ALA A 110 -5.08 -7.33 -17.68
CA ALA A 110 -4.41 -6.24 -18.39
C ALA A 110 -3.70 -6.73 -19.64
N ARG A 111 -3.96 -6.07 -20.76
CA ARG A 111 -3.46 -6.45 -22.09
C ARG A 111 -2.07 -5.87 -22.34
N ASP A 112 -1.38 -6.40 -23.34
CA ASP A 112 -0.23 -5.72 -23.91
C ASP A 112 -0.70 -4.43 -24.56
N THR A 113 0.04 -3.35 -24.35
CA THR A 113 -0.36 -2.04 -24.82
C THR A 113 0.73 -1.44 -25.69
N ALA A 114 0.40 -0.30 -26.29
CA ALA A 114 1.37 0.51 -26.99
C ALA A 114 0.96 1.97 -26.85
N PRO A 115 1.90 2.93 -26.74
CA PRO A 115 1.55 4.33 -26.62
C PRO A 115 0.84 4.85 -27.87
N THR A 116 -0.47 5.02 -27.78
CA THR A 116 -1.32 5.56 -28.86
C THR A 116 -1.15 7.07 -29.00
N GLY A 117 -1.75 7.66 -30.05
CA GLY A 117 -1.83 9.12 -30.18
C GLY A 117 -2.51 9.78 -28.98
N LYS A 118 -3.55 9.15 -28.41
CA LYS A 118 -4.25 9.61 -27.19
C LYS A 118 -3.31 9.59 -25.99
N THR A 119 -2.57 8.49 -25.79
CA THR A 119 -1.59 8.34 -24.71
C THR A 119 -0.51 9.41 -24.79
N ARG A 120 0.05 9.65 -25.98
CA ARG A 120 1.08 10.67 -26.18
C ARG A 120 0.55 12.08 -25.96
N ALA A 121 -0.66 12.38 -26.43
CA ALA A 121 -1.30 13.66 -26.18
C ALA A 121 -1.53 13.91 -24.68
N LYS A 122 -2.02 12.91 -23.95
CA LYS A 122 -2.20 13.01 -22.48
C LYS A 122 -0.87 13.15 -21.76
N THR A 123 0.16 12.44 -22.21
CA THR A 123 1.52 12.57 -21.67
C THR A 123 2.04 14.00 -21.86
N ALA A 124 1.92 14.58 -23.06
CA ALA A 124 2.33 15.95 -23.33
C ALA A 124 1.52 16.99 -22.52
N GLU A 125 0.25 16.72 -22.22
CA GLU A 125 -0.56 17.53 -21.32
C GLU A 125 0.00 17.48 -19.89
N LEU A 126 0.28 16.27 -19.37
CA LEU A 126 0.79 16.08 -18.01
C LEU A 126 2.23 16.61 -17.84
N LEU A 127 3.08 16.48 -18.86
CA LEU A 127 4.45 17.03 -18.82
C LEU A 127 4.50 18.56 -18.79
N LYS A 128 3.45 19.24 -19.26
CA LYS A 128 3.33 20.70 -19.09
C LYS A 128 3.03 21.08 -17.64
N GLN A 129 2.51 20.14 -16.85
CA GLN A 129 2.30 20.33 -15.43
C GLN A 129 3.64 20.12 -14.72
N GLU A 130 4.08 21.11 -13.96
CA GLU A 130 5.28 20.94 -13.12
C GLU A 130 5.05 19.97 -11.95
N ILE A 131 3.77 19.78 -11.59
CA ILE A 131 3.26 18.82 -10.60
C ILE A 131 2.07 18.08 -11.21
N ILE A 132 2.15 16.76 -11.23
CA ILE A 132 1.12 15.85 -11.69
C ILE A 132 0.44 15.26 -10.45
N LEU A 133 -0.88 15.42 -10.34
CA LEU A 133 -1.63 14.86 -9.22
C LEU A 133 -1.71 13.33 -9.33
N PRO A 134 -1.62 12.57 -8.22
CA PRO A 134 -1.73 11.10 -8.24
C PRO A 134 -2.96 10.58 -8.97
N ILE A 135 -4.11 11.25 -8.81
CA ILE A 135 -5.37 10.90 -9.50
C ILE A 135 -5.25 10.89 -11.04
N SER A 136 -4.25 11.58 -11.61
CA SER A 136 -3.99 11.56 -13.05
C SER A 136 -3.49 10.20 -13.54
N LEU A 137 -3.01 9.33 -12.63
CA LEU A 137 -2.50 7.99 -12.94
C LEU A 137 -3.58 7.11 -13.55
N GLU A 138 -4.78 7.08 -12.93
CA GLU A 138 -5.93 6.33 -13.42
C GLU A 138 -6.28 6.75 -14.85
N GLY A 139 -6.57 8.04 -15.03
CA GLY A 139 -6.99 8.57 -16.32
C GLY A 139 -5.91 8.48 -17.40
N TRP A 140 -4.62 8.42 -17.02
CA TRP A 140 -3.54 8.17 -17.97
C TRP A 140 -3.46 6.68 -18.36
N LEU A 141 -3.55 5.76 -17.39
CA LEU A 141 -3.53 4.31 -17.65
C LEU A 141 -4.75 3.84 -18.44
N ASP A 142 -5.91 4.48 -18.26
CA ASP A 142 -7.09 4.27 -19.12
C ASP A 142 -6.83 4.54 -20.60
N THR A 143 -5.84 5.38 -20.92
CA THR A 143 -5.45 5.60 -22.32
C THR A 143 -4.67 4.45 -22.93
N LEU A 144 -4.09 3.58 -22.09
CA LEU A 144 -3.40 2.36 -22.50
C LEU A 144 -4.35 1.15 -22.46
N ASP A 145 -4.96 0.91 -21.30
CA ASP A 145 -5.92 -0.18 -21.07
C ASP A 145 -6.87 0.18 -19.91
N PRO A 146 -8.20 0.20 -20.13
CA PRO A 146 -9.17 0.43 -19.06
C PRO A 146 -9.06 -0.52 -17.86
N ASN A 147 -8.50 -1.73 -18.04
CA ASN A 147 -8.27 -2.64 -16.92
C ASN A 147 -7.16 -2.14 -15.98
N LEU A 148 -6.17 -1.41 -16.51
CA LEU A 148 -5.12 -0.80 -15.71
C LEU A 148 -5.66 0.38 -14.91
N GLY A 149 -6.47 1.25 -15.54
CA GLY A 149 -7.13 2.35 -14.84
C GLY A 149 -8.10 1.84 -13.78
N GLY A 150 -8.93 0.85 -14.11
CA GLY A 150 -9.82 0.20 -13.13
C GLY A 150 -9.08 -0.42 -11.95
N MET A 151 -7.92 -1.06 -12.18
CA MET A 151 -7.07 -1.55 -11.09
C MET A 151 -6.57 -0.40 -10.20
N VAL A 152 -6.12 0.72 -10.78
CA VAL A 152 -5.67 1.88 -10.01
C VAL A 152 -6.81 2.50 -9.21
N PHE A 153 -8.00 2.60 -9.80
CA PHE A 153 -9.20 3.04 -9.11
C PHE A 153 -9.52 2.14 -7.90
N ASP A 154 -9.43 0.81 -8.09
CA ASP A 154 -9.68 -0.16 -7.03
C ASP A 154 -8.65 -0.10 -5.91
N ILE A 155 -7.39 0.26 -6.18
CA ILE A 155 -6.34 0.36 -5.16
C ILE A 155 -6.33 1.75 -4.49
N GLY A 156 -6.62 2.80 -5.24
CA GLY A 156 -6.37 4.19 -4.89
C GLY A 156 -5.00 4.65 -5.39
N ALA A 157 -4.98 5.79 -6.09
CA ALA A 157 -3.76 6.35 -6.67
C ALA A 157 -2.70 6.72 -5.61
N ASP A 158 -3.13 7.18 -4.44
CA ASP A 158 -2.22 7.53 -3.33
C ASP A 158 -1.53 6.28 -2.79
N THR A 159 -2.27 5.19 -2.61
CA THR A 159 -1.74 3.88 -2.20
C THR A 159 -0.71 3.36 -3.21
N ILE A 160 -0.97 3.48 -4.52
CA ILE A 160 0.00 3.08 -5.55
C ILE A 160 1.25 3.95 -5.50
N THR A 161 1.08 5.26 -5.29
CA THR A 161 2.19 6.20 -5.16
C THR A 161 3.06 5.83 -3.97
N GLU A 162 2.45 5.55 -2.81
CA GLU A 162 3.14 5.10 -1.61
C GLU A 162 3.89 3.76 -1.84
N LEU A 163 3.22 2.76 -2.42
CA LEU A 163 3.82 1.45 -2.68
C LEU A 163 4.99 1.50 -3.68
N SER A 164 4.94 2.44 -4.62
CA SER A 164 6.03 2.66 -5.57
C SER A 164 7.25 3.33 -4.93
N GLY A 165 7.06 4.01 -3.79
CA GLY A 165 8.09 4.82 -3.13
C GLY A 165 8.38 6.15 -3.84
N ALA A 166 7.56 6.56 -4.81
CA ALA A 166 7.72 7.83 -5.51
C ALA A 166 7.46 9.01 -4.56
N ALA A 167 8.31 10.03 -4.64
CA ALA A 167 8.26 11.15 -3.71
C ALA A 167 7.25 12.22 -4.16
N GLU A 168 6.25 12.48 -3.32
CA GLU A 168 5.40 13.65 -3.47
C GLU A 168 6.13 14.92 -3.02
N ILE A 169 5.89 16.02 -3.74
CA ILE A 169 6.39 17.33 -3.39
C ILE A 169 5.25 18.34 -3.32
N ALA A 170 5.38 19.30 -2.40
CA ALA A 170 4.49 20.45 -2.33
C ALA A 170 5.08 21.62 -3.14
N ARG A 171 4.29 22.19 -4.06
CA ARG A 171 4.58 23.47 -4.71
C ARG A 171 3.54 24.49 -4.26
N TYR A 172 4.01 25.69 -3.96
CA TYR A 172 3.16 26.77 -3.47
C TYR A 172 2.87 27.74 -4.61
N HIS A 173 1.62 28.17 -4.73
CA HIS A 173 1.32 29.32 -5.55
C HIS A 173 2.03 30.55 -4.99
N ARG A 174 2.67 31.32 -5.86
CA ARG A 174 3.30 32.58 -5.47
C ARG A 174 2.22 33.51 -4.93
N PRO A 175 2.29 33.94 -3.65
CA PRO A 175 1.28 34.81 -3.07
C PRO A 175 1.26 36.17 -3.79
N LYS A 176 0.08 36.72 -4.02
CA LYS A 176 -0.12 38.10 -4.47
C LYS A 176 -0.16 39.04 -3.26
N ALA A 177 -0.02 40.34 -3.51
CA ALA A 177 0.00 41.36 -2.46
C ALA A 177 -1.27 41.38 -1.59
N THR A 178 -2.40 40.91 -2.11
CA THR A 178 -3.69 40.83 -1.42
C THR A 178 -3.92 39.51 -0.71
N ASP A 179 -3.06 38.51 -0.92
CA ASP A 179 -3.30 37.16 -0.41
C ASP A 179 -2.84 37.08 1.06
N THR A 180 -3.75 36.70 1.94
CA THR A 180 -3.46 36.44 3.36
C THR A 180 -3.12 34.98 3.65
N THR A 181 -3.24 34.12 2.64
CA THR A 181 -3.00 32.68 2.71
C THR A 181 -2.26 32.20 1.48
N THR A 182 -1.46 31.14 1.63
CA THR A 182 -0.78 30.46 0.52
C THR A 182 -1.42 29.10 0.31
N TYR A 183 -1.61 28.73 -0.97
CA TYR A 183 -2.16 27.45 -1.35
C TYR A 183 -1.04 26.57 -1.90
N ALA A 184 -0.95 25.36 -1.38
CA ALA A 184 -0.03 24.34 -1.86
C ALA A 184 -0.77 23.35 -2.77
N THR A 185 -0.09 22.91 -3.81
CA THR A 185 -0.45 21.73 -4.58
C THR A 185 0.59 20.67 -4.31
N THR A 186 0.14 19.53 -3.78
CA THR A 186 0.98 18.36 -3.54
C THR A 186 0.77 17.36 -4.66
N GLY A 187 1.85 16.78 -5.17
CA GLY A 187 1.79 15.71 -6.15
C GLY A 187 3.17 15.31 -6.63
N LEU A 188 3.23 14.64 -7.77
CA LEU A 188 4.44 14.06 -8.33
C LEU A 188 5.09 14.98 -9.35
N ARG A 189 6.41 15.05 -9.33
CA ARG A 189 7.14 15.56 -10.51
C ARG A 189 6.99 14.59 -11.68
N PRO A 190 7.25 15.03 -12.93
CA PRO A 190 7.31 14.12 -14.08
C PRO A 190 8.18 12.88 -13.87
N ALA A 191 9.33 13.02 -13.20
CA ALA A 191 10.18 11.88 -12.84
C ALA A 191 9.52 10.94 -11.83
N GLY A 192 8.85 11.47 -10.81
CA GLY A 192 8.10 10.67 -9.83
C GLY A 192 6.92 9.93 -10.46
N PHE A 193 6.17 10.58 -11.35
CA PHE A 193 5.10 9.93 -12.10
C PHE A 193 5.64 8.78 -12.97
N ALA A 194 6.76 9.01 -13.66
CA ALA A 194 7.44 7.96 -14.41
C ALA A 194 7.95 6.82 -13.49
N ALA A 195 8.44 7.13 -12.30
CA ALA A 195 8.87 6.12 -11.32
C ALA A 195 7.72 5.21 -10.86
N VAL A 196 6.52 5.77 -10.66
CA VAL A 196 5.30 4.97 -10.40
C VAL A 196 5.03 4.00 -11.56
N LEU A 197 5.11 4.48 -12.79
CA LEU A 197 4.91 3.64 -13.98
C LEU A 197 5.99 2.56 -14.11
N VAL A 198 7.26 2.87 -13.81
CA VAL A 198 8.35 1.89 -13.75
C VAL A 198 8.09 0.82 -12.70
N TRP A 199 7.57 1.19 -11.53
CA TRP A 199 7.20 0.23 -10.49
C TRP A 199 6.11 -0.73 -10.98
N LEU A 200 5.05 -0.20 -11.62
CA LEU A 200 4.02 -1.02 -12.25
C LEU A 200 4.60 -1.92 -13.36
N GLU A 201 5.52 -1.42 -14.17
CA GLU A 201 6.17 -2.23 -15.21
C GLU A 201 6.96 -3.39 -14.60
N ARG A 202 7.63 -3.15 -13.47
CA ARG A 202 8.36 -4.18 -12.74
C ARG A 202 7.46 -5.27 -12.18
N LEU A 203 6.20 -4.96 -11.88
CA LEU A 203 5.19 -5.96 -11.50
C LEU A 203 4.63 -6.74 -12.71
N GLY A 204 4.89 -6.27 -13.93
CA GLY A 204 4.52 -6.97 -15.16
C GLY A 204 3.42 -6.29 -15.97
N PHE A 205 3.04 -5.07 -15.62
CA PHE A 205 2.10 -4.27 -16.41
C PHE A 205 2.82 -3.56 -17.56
N ASP A 206 2.21 -3.46 -18.73
CA ASP A 206 2.83 -2.78 -19.88
C ASP A 206 2.48 -1.29 -19.84
N THR A 207 3.23 -0.51 -19.05
CA THR A 207 2.90 0.89 -18.68
C THR A 207 3.73 1.95 -19.39
N HIS A 208 4.69 1.58 -20.24
CA HIS A 208 5.47 2.50 -21.09
C HIS A 208 5.99 3.77 -20.39
N PRO A 209 6.70 3.67 -19.26
CA PRO A 209 7.21 4.84 -18.53
C PRO A 209 8.13 5.73 -19.37
N GLU A 210 8.72 5.21 -20.46
CA GLU A 210 9.56 5.95 -21.39
C GLU A 210 8.93 7.20 -21.97
N VAL A 211 7.62 7.22 -22.16
CA VAL A 211 6.97 8.37 -22.78
C VAL A 211 7.05 9.62 -21.90
N PHE A 212 7.29 9.46 -20.60
CA PHE A 212 7.53 10.57 -19.69
C PHE A 212 9.00 10.98 -19.63
N TYR A 213 9.91 10.03 -19.39
CA TYR A 213 11.30 10.40 -19.07
C TYR A 213 12.20 10.62 -20.27
N GLU A 214 11.83 10.22 -21.48
CA GLU A 214 12.70 10.38 -22.66
C GLU A 214 13.07 11.85 -22.91
N ASP A 215 12.14 12.78 -22.70
CA ASP A 215 12.34 14.22 -22.91
C ASP A 215 13.37 14.83 -21.94
N PHE A 216 13.45 14.33 -20.71
CA PHE A 216 14.34 14.85 -19.68
C PHE A 216 15.54 13.93 -19.38
N LEU A 217 15.63 12.75 -20.00
CA LEU A 217 16.75 11.83 -19.86
C LEU A 217 18.12 12.43 -20.23
N PRO A 218 18.25 13.29 -21.28
CA PRO A 218 19.53 13.95 -21.56
C PRO A 218 20.03 14.84 -20.42
N LYS A 219 19.11 15.46 -19.66
CA LYS A 219 19.43 16.28 -18.50
C LYS A 219 19.87 15.39 -17.34
N ILE A 220 19.12 14.33 -17.04
CA ILE A 220 19.46 13.33 -16.02
C ILE A 220 20.86 12.75 -16.26
N ARG A 221 21.19 12.35 -17.49
CA ARG A 221 22.49 11.76 -17.83
C ARG A 221 23.70 12.68 -17.60
N ARG A 222 23.49 14.00 -17.62
CA ARG A 222 24.55 15.01 -17.41
C ARG A 222 24.56 15.55 -15.99
N ALA A 223 23.56 15.22 -15.18
CA ALA A 223 23.44 15.72 -13.83
C ALA A 223 24.53 15.10 -12.93
N LYS A 224 25.09 15.92 -12.04
CA LYS A 224 26.06 15.47 -11.03
C LYS A 224 25.40 14.69 -9.89
N LEU A 225 24.17 15.05 -9.56
CA LEU A 225 23.36 14.46 -8.50
C LEU A 225 21.97 14.18 -9.07
N LEU A 226 21.40 13.06 -8.66
CA LEU A 226 20.05 12.63 -9.02
C LEU A 226 19.28 12.38 -7.74
N ASP A 227 17.99 12.69 -7.76
CA ASP A 227 17.07 12.19 -6.74
C ASP A 227 16.64 10.74 -7.02
N GLY A 228 15.88 10.15 -6.09
CA GLY A 228 15.46 8.74 -6.18
C GLY A 228 14.59 8.43 -7.40
N ASP A 229 13.72 9.35 -7.81
CA ASP A 229 12.81 9.16 -8.94
C ASP A 229 13.58 9.27 -10.27
N GLU A 230 14.48 10.25 -10.38
CA GLU A 230 15.37 10.42 -11.53
C GLU A 230 16.33 9.24 -11.69
N LEU A 231 16.87 8.72 -10.58
CA LEU A 231 17.70 7.53 -10.57
C LEU A 231 16.93 6.30 -11.05
N THR A 232 15.67 6.16 -10.62
CA THR A 232 14.78 5.09 -11.07
C THR A 232 14.55 5.16 -12.58
N CYS A 233 14.27 6.35 -13.11
CA CYS A 233 14.14 6.57 -14.56
C CYS A 233 15.44 6.24 -15.32
N LEU A 234 16.59 6.66 -14.79
CA LEU A 234 17.90 6.41 -15.40
C LEU A 234 18.23 4.92 -15.48
N TRP A 235 18.00 4.18 -14.39
CA TRP A 235 18.20 2.73 -14.35
C TRP A 235 17.25 2.02 -15.31
N HIS A 236 15.97 2.38 -15.27
CA HIS A 236 15.00 1.82 -16.20
C HIS A 236 15.41 2.01 -17.67
N ALA A 237 15.85 3.21 -18.04
CA ALA A 237 16.33 3.50 -19.39
C ALA A 237 17.56 2.68 -19.81
N ARG A 238 18.38 2.21 -18.86
CA ARG A 238 19.54 1.35 -19.10
C ARG A 238 19.18 -0.14 -19.17
N GLU A 239 18.22 -0.56 -18.36
CA GLU A 239 17.89 -1.96 -18.12
C GLU A 239 16.69 -2.47 -18.92
N ARG A 240 16.06 -1.64 -19.75
CA ARG A 240 14.79 -1.94 -20.45
C ARG A 240 14.67 -3.41 -20.87
N LYS A 241 13.59 -4.05 -20.41
CA LYS A 241 13.22 -5.47 -20.66
C LYS A 241 14.15 -6.54 -20.07
N LYS A 242 15.17 -6.17 -19.28
CA LYS A 242 16.12 -7.10 -18.65
C LYS A 242 16.13 -7.04 -17.12
N PHE A 243 15.22 -6.28 -16.51
CA PHE A 243 15.15 -6.22 -15.07
C PHE A 243 14.75 -7.59 -14.48
N LYS A 244 15.43 -7.96 -13.39
CA LYS A 244 15.04 -9.08 -12.54
C LYS A 244 13.93 -8.58 -11.63
N THR A 245 12.83 -9.31 -11.56
CA THR A 245 11.75 -9.04 -10.63
C THR A 245 11.71 -10.18 -9.62
N PHE A 246 11.56 -9.83 -8.34
CA PHE A 246 11.20 -10.77 -7.28
C PHE A 246 10.41 -9.99 -6.22
N GLU A 247 9.10 -9.90 -6.39
CA GLU A 247 8.18 -9.25 -5.47
C GLU A 247 7.26 -10.30 -4.85
N THR A 248 7.02 -10.19 -3.54
CA THR A 248 6.10 -11.06 -2.82
C THR A 248 5.25 -10.20 -1.90
N PHE A 249 3.94 -10.36 -2.03
CA PHE A 249 2.93 -9.67 -1.26
C PHE A 249 2.12 -10.68 -0.46
N ASN A 250 1.79 -10.32 0.78
CA ASN A 250 0.99 -11.13 1.69
C ASN A 250 -0.28 -10.38 2.05
N GLY A 251 -1.41 -11.06 1.97
CA GLY A 251 -2.72 -10.49 2.32
C GLY A 251 -3.02 -10.52 3.83
N GLY A 252 -2.09 -10.96 4.68
CA GLY A 252 -2.26 -10.98 6.13
C GLY A 252 -3.28 -12.02 6.64
N VAL A 253 -3.65 -13.00 5.82
CA VAL A 253 -4.64 -14.02 6.13
C VAL A 253 -4.11 -15.41 5.76
N VAL A 254 -4.58 -16.42 6.46
CA VAL A 254 -4.35 -17.83 6.11
C VAL A 254 -5.66 -18.38 5.55
N VAL A 255 -5.60 -18.97 4.38
CA VAL A 255 -6.78 -19.55 3.71
C VAL A 255 -6.87 -21.03 4.04
N GLU A 256 -8.03 -21.47 4.53
CA GLU A 256 -8.34 -22.89 4.69
C GLU A 256 -8.62 -23.50 3.31
N ASP A 257 -7.95 -24.63 2.98
CA ASP A 257 -8.06 -25.32 1.68
C ASP A 257 -7.77 -24.40 0.46
N PRO A 258 -6.53 -23.87 0.34
CA PRO A 258 -6.19 -22.87 -0.66
C PRO A 258 -6.13 -23.44 -2.09
N GLU A 259 -6.53 -22.60 -3.04
CA GLU A 259 -6.22 -22.77 -4.46
C GLU A 259 -4.84 -22.15 -4.78
N TYR A 260 -4.04 -22.90 -5.54
CA TYR A 260 -2.76 -22.43 -6.07
C TYR A 260 -2.90 -22.10 -7.55
N VAL A 261 -2.72 -20.83 -7.89
CA VAL A 261 -2.79 -20.35 -9.26
C VAL A 261 -1.40 -19.93 -9.71
N SER A 262 -1.01 -20.37 -10.90
CA SER A 262 0.26 -19.99 -11.50
C SER A 262 0.04 -19.72 -12.99
N PHE A 263 0.54 -18.59 -13.46
CA PHE A 263 0.52 -18.25 -14.88
C PHE A 263 1.74 -17.41 -15.24
N THR A 264 2.12 -17.44 -16.51
CA THR A 264 3.13 -16.53 -17.05
C THR A 264 2.41 -15.29 -17.57
N GLY A 265 2.71 -14.15 -16.97
CA GLY A 265 2.22 -12.85 -17.42
C GLY A 265 2.79 -12.50 -18.79
N ARG A 266 2.16 -11.53 -19.45
CA ARG A 266 2.47 -11.21 -20.85
C ARG A 266 3.88 -10.64 -21.04
N THR A 267 4.41 -9.98 -20.01
CA THR A 267 5.82 -9.54 -19.94
C THR A 267 6.81 -10.68 -19.72
N GLY A 268 6.37 -11.95 -19.65
CA GLY A 268 7.21 -13.11 -19.37
C GLY A 268 7.59 -13.27 -17.89
N LEU A 269 6.96 -12.51 -16.99
CA LEU A 269 7.07 -12.72 -15.54
C LEU A 269 6.22 -13.92 -15.13
N ASN A 270 6.67 -14.70 -14.16
CA ASN A 270 5.88 -15.73 -13.53
C ASN A 270 5.09 -15.14 -12.36
N ILE A 271 3.79 -15.37 -12.35
CA ILE A 271 2.88 -14.98 -11.29
C ILE A 271 2.40 -16.23 -10.59
N ARG A 272 2.50 -16.22 -9.25
CA ARG A 272 1.94 -17.26 -8.38
C ARG A 272 1.07 -16.61 -7.33
N ALA A 273 -0.12 -17.14 -7.14
CA ALA A 273 -1.02 -16.71 -6.08
C ALA A 273 -1.51 -17.91 -5.26
N THR A 274 -1.65 -17.71 -3.97
CA THR A 274 -2.36 -18.61 -3.06
C THR A 274 -3.62 -17.88 -2.61
N ARG A 275 -4.78 -18.41 -2.95
CA ARG A 275 -6.07 -17.73 -2.73
C ARG A 275 -7.17 -18.71 -2.32
N SER A 276 -8.29 -18.20 -1.85
CA SER A 276 -9.52 -18.99 -1.68
C SER A 276 -10.03 -19.54 -3.01
N LYS A 277 -10.70 -20.70 -2.97
CA LYS A 277 -11.43 -21.26 -4.12
C LYS A 277 -12.61 -20.38 -4.56
N ASP A 278 -13.13 -19.56 -3.64
CA ASP A 278 -14.06 -18.49 -3.99
C ASP A 278 -13.29 -17.36 -4.70
N PRO A 279 -13.62 -17.01 -5.95
CA PRO A 279 -12.98 -15.92 -6.67
C PRO A 279 -13.06 -14.55 -5.97
N LEU A 280 -14.07 -14.34 -5.12
CA LEU A 280 -14.22 -13.12 -4.31
C LEU A 280 -13.57 -13.26 -2.91
N GLY A 281 -13.06 -14.44 -2.59
CA GLY A 281 -12.46 -14.75 -1.31
C GLY A 281 -11.11 -14.07 -1.08
N PRO A 282 -10.49 -14.33 0.08
CA PRO A 282 -9.19 -13.79 0.44
C PRO A 282 -8.05 -14.33 -0.43
N ILE A 283 -7.02 -13.50 -0.63
CA ILE A 283 -5.73 -13.90 -1.19
C ILE A 283 -4.72 -13.93 -0.05
N GLN A 284 -4.10 -15.08 0.15
CA GLN A 284 -3.05 -15.27 1.15
C GLN A 284 -1.74 -14.63 0.69
N SER A 285 -1.32 -14.92 -0.55
CA SER A 285 -0.07 -14.40 -1.10
C SER A 285 -0.10 -14.25 -2.60
N LEU A 286 0.66 -13.28 -3.11
CA LEU A 286 0.94 -13.02 -4.52
C LEU A 286 2.44 -12.87 -4.70
N SER A 287 3.04 -13.68 -5.56
CA SER A 287 4.47 -13.63 -5.90
C SER A 287 4.65 -13.38 -7.39
N ILE A 288 5.54 -12.47 -7.73
CA ILE A 288 5.85 -12.07 -9.10
C ILE A 288 7.37 -12.18 -9.27
N PHE A 289 7.84 -12.97 -10.23
CA PHE A 289 9.27 -13.20 -10.39
C PHE A 289 9.68 -13.53 -11.82
N ARG A 290 10.97 -13.28 -12.14
CA ARG A 290 11.60 -13.66 -13.39
C ARG A 290 12.83 -14.55 -13.15
#